data_AF-A0A820CN31-F1
#
_entry.id   AF-A0A820CN31-F1
#
_cell.length_a   1.000
_cell.length_b   1.000
_cell.length_c   1.000
_cell.angle_alpha   90.00
_cell.angle_beta   90.00
_cell.angle_gamma   90.00
#
_symmetry.space_group_name_H-M   'P 1'
#
loop_
_entity.id
_entity.type
_entity.pdbx_description
1 polymer ?
#
loop_
_entity_poly.entity_id
_entity_poly.type
_entity_poly.pdbx_seq_one_letter_code
_entity_poly.pdbx_strand_id
1 'polypeptide(L)'
;MRYFDVRRLYAPHLCILLLYVYNIAGIAIPFSFVTFTVHRFCCIVYHTNLFFKTKRWVTICIVSQWIGEFVISLPFLFRRGSYCSNELWMQIYTCMMTTFLPSLINTILNIRIFAYVRSSTRRIQPQVNVIPTNSSNNIQQPIISRWVPVYLITIIGYFVRIDPIILAGTAILSQL
;
A
#
# COMPACT_ATOMS: atom_id res chain seq x y z
N MET A 1 30.35 35.32 -26.12
CA MET A 1 30.38 34.55 -24.85
C MET A 1 29.00 33.98 -24.60
N ARG A 2 28.85 32.64 -24.64
CA ARG A 2 27.60 31.98 -24.23
C ARG A 2 27.67 31.81 -22.72
N TYR A 3 26.76 32.47 -21.99
CA TYR A 3 26.62 32.26 -20.55
C TYR A 3 26.24 30.79 -20.30
N PHE A 4 27.12 30.04 -19.66
CA PHE A 4 26.84 28.72 -19.13
C PHE A 4 25.92 28.91 -17.92
N ASP A 5 24.61 28.83 -18.13
CA ASP A 5 23.64 28.93 -17.05
C ASP A 5 23.63 27.63 -16.25
N VAL A 6 24.32 27.65 -15.11
CA VAL A 6 24.45 26.53 -14.17
C VAL A 6 23.06 26.05 -13.68
N ARG A 7 22.02 26.90 -13.67
CA ARG A 7 20.64 26.47 -13.36
C ARG A 7 20.10 25.43 -14.34
N ARG A 8 20.54 25.45 -15.60
CA ARG A 8 20.12 24.47 -16.62
C ARG A 8 20.79 23.09 -16.44
N LEU A 9 21.95 23.02 -15.78
CA LEU A 9 22.68 21.77 -15.54
C LEU A 9 22.21 21.02 -14.28
N TYR A 10 21.81 21.74 -13.23
CA TYR A 10 21.24 21.11 -12.03
C TYR A 10 19.76 20.70 -12.21
N ALA A 11 19.02 21.40 -13.08
CA ALA A 11 17.61 21.12 -13.33
C ALA A 11 17.27 19.65 -13.72
N PRO A 12 17.99 18.98 -14.65
CA PRO A 12 17.60 17.63 -15.08
C PRO A 12 17.84 16.56 -14.01
N HIS A 13 18.99 16.59 -13.33
CA HIS A 13 19.31 15.59 -12.30
C HIS A 13 18.42 15.73 -11.07
N LEU A 14 18.18 16.97 -10.62
CA LEU A 14 17.25 17.24 -9.51
C LEU A 14 15.83 16.86 -9.87
N CYS A 15 15.41 17.08 -11.11
CA CYS A 15 14.09 16.67 -11.58
C CYS A 15 13.91 15.15 -11.57
N ILE A 16 14.90 14.40 -12.09
CA ILE A 16 14.88 12.92 -12.06
C ILE A 16 14.83 12.43 -10.61
N LEU A 17 15.66 13.01 -9.73
CA LEU A 17 15.69 12.66 -8.30
C LEU A 17 14.34 12.95 -7.62
N LEU A 18 13.76 14.13 -7.85
CA LEU A 18 12.46 14.50 -7.30
C LEU A 18 11.34 13.59 -7.80
N LEU A 19 11.34 13.26 -9.11
CA LEU A 19 10.37 12.33 -9.68
C LEU A 19 10.54 10.92 -9.09
N TYR A 20 11.77 10.48 -8.90
CA TYR A 20 12.08 9.18 -8.28
C TYR A 20 11.59 9.12 -6.83
N VAL A 21 11.94 10.11 -6.00
CA VAL A 21 11.51 10.18 -4.60
C VAL A 21 9.99 10.30 -4.49
N TYR A 22 9.35 11.09 -5.36
CA TYR A 22 7.90 11.20 -5.41
C TYR A 22 7.23 9.86 -5.72
N ASN A 23 7.78 9.08 -6.67
CA ASN A 23 7.23 7.76 -6.98
C ASN A 23 7.43 6.77 -5.84
N ILE A 24 8.60 6.77 -5.17
CA ILE A 24 8.81 5.93 -3.98
C ILE A 24 7.75 6.25 -2.92
N ALA A 25 7.55 7.54 -2.61
CA ALA A 25 6.55 7.97 -1.63
C ALA A 25 5.12 7.54 -2.03
N GLY A 26 4.78 7.63 -3.32
CA GLY A 26 3.49 7.19 -3.84
C GLY A 26 3.27 5.68 -3.78
N ILE A 27 4.31 4.88 -3.96
CA ILE A 27 4.27 3.41 -3.89
C ILE A 27 4.28 2.91 -2.44
N ALA A 28 4.94 3.65 -1.53
CA ALA A 28 5.12 3.22 -0.14
C ALA A 28 3.80 2.97 0.61
N ILE A 29 2.81 3.84 0.40
CA ILE A 29 1.50 3.73 1.05
C ILE A 29 0.79 2.42 0.65
N PRO A 30 0.49 2.14 -0.62
CA PRO A 30 -0.21 0.91 -1.00
C PRO A 30 0.59 -0.37 -0.70
N PHE A 31 1.92 -0.34 -0.83
CA PHE A 31 2.75 -1.50 -0.51
C PHE A 31 2.88 -1.78 0.99
N SER A 32 2.73 -0.77 1.85
CA SER A 32 2.64 -1.00 3.30
C SER A 32 1.42 -1.85 3.67
N PHE A 33 0.28 -1.65 3.00
CA PHE A 33 -0.91 -2.47 3.19
C PHE A 33 -0.70 -3.91 2.70
N VAL A 34 -0.03 -4.09 1.55
CA VAL A 34 0.35 -5.42 1.06
C VAL A 34 1.23 -6.14 2.09
N THR A 35 2.24 -5.45 2.60
CA THR A 35 3.17 -5.98 3.61
C THR A 35 2.44 -6.38 4.88
N PHE A 36 1.51 -5.54 5.35
CA PHE A 36 0.66 -5.86 6.49
C PHE A 36 -0.21 -7.10 6.24
N THR A 37 -0.82 -7.23 5.07
CA THR A 37 -1.64 -8.40 4.72
C THR A 37 -0.79 -9.66 4.58
N VAL A 38 0.41 -9.58 4.01
CA VAL A 38 1.36 -10.70 3.96
C VAL A 38 1.74 -11.14 5.38
N HIS A 39 2.10 -10.20 6.25
CA HIS A 39 2.41 -10.48 7.64
C HIS A 39 1.23 -11.19 8.35
N ARG A 40 0.01 -10.67 8.18
CA ARG A 40 -1.22 -11.27 8.73
C ARG A 40 -1.48 -12.67 8.15
N PHE A 41 -1.33 -12.84 6.83
CA PHE A 41 -1.48 -14.12 6.16
C PHE A 41 -0.54 -15.17 6.76
N CYS A 42 0.75 -14.83 6.90
CA CYS A 42 1.74 -15.73 7.49
C CYS A 42 1.39 -16.08 8.94
N CYS A 43 0.99 -15.09 9.76
CA CYS A 43 0.58 -15.32 11.14
C CYS A 43 -0.64 -16.25 11.29
N ILE A 44 -1.62 -16.14 10.39
CA ILE A 44 -2.86 -16.92 10.45
C ILE A 44 -2.65 -18.33 9.92
N VAL A 45 -2.05 -18.45 8.73
CA VAL A 45 -1.88 -19.76 8.06
C VAL A 45 -0.83 -20.60 8.79
N TYR A 46 0.31 -20.00 9.16
CA TYR A 46 1.41 -20.68 9.83
C TYR A 46 1.42 -20.40 11.34
N HIS A 47 0.24 -20.43 11.97
CA HIS A 47 0.06 -20.10 13.39
C HIS A 47 0.89 -20.95 14.36
N THR A 48 1.31 -22.17 13.96
CA THR A 48 2.15 -23.09 14.73
C THR A 48 3.61 -22.63 14.82
N ASN A 49 4.09 -21.87 13.82
CA ASN A 49 5.46 -21.39 13.78
C ASN A 49 5.59 -20.06 14.53
N LEU A 50 6.24 -20.10 15.70
CA LEU A 50 6.47 -18.90 16.53
C LEU A 50 7.29 -17.82 15.82
N PHE A 51 8.11 -18.20 14.82
CA PHE A 51 8.92 -17.29 14.03
C PHE A 51 8.11 -16.11 13.46
N PHE A 52 6.93 -16.38 12.89
CA PHE A 52 6.10 -15.36 12.26
C PHE A 52 5.49 -14.36 13.25
N LYS A 53 5.49 -14.65 14.55
CA LYS A 53 5.01 -13.75 15.61
C LYS A 53 6.13 -12.90 16.20
N THR A 54 7.38 -13.14 15.82
CA THR A 54 8.53 -12.40 16.37
C THR A 54 8.65 -11.01 15.75
N LYS A 55 9.21 -10.05 16.51
CA LYS A 55 9.56 -8.72 15.99
C LYS A 55 10.54 -8.78 14.82
N ARG A 56 11.39 -9.82 14.78
CA ARG A 56 12.35 -10.05 13.68
C ARG A 56 11.64 -10.26 12.34
N TRP A 57 10.53 -10.99 12.32
CA TRP A 57 9.74 -11.19 11.11
C TRP A 57 9.17 -9.87 10.58
N VAL A 58 8.62 -9.02 11.45
CA VAL A 58 8.12 -7.69 11.09
C VAL A 58 9.24 -6.85 10.47
N THR A 59 10.45 -6.87 11.04
CA THR A 59 11.61 -6.17 10.47
C THR A 59 11.95 -6.68 9.07
N ILE A 60 11.96 -7.99 8.85
CA ILE A 60 12.21 -8.58 7.53
C ILE A 60 11.15 -8.10 6.52
N CYS A 61 9.87 -8.09 6.91
CA CYS A 61 8.79 -7.58 6.06
C CYS A 61 9.03 -6.12 5.66
N ILE A 62 9.34 -5.24 6.62
CA ILE A 62 9.61 -3.82 6.34
C ILE A 62 10.82 -3.64 5.43
N VAL A 63 11.94 -4.32 5.71
CA VAL A 63 13.15 -4.23 4.88
C VAL A 63 12.88 -4.74 3.46
N SER A 64 12.15 -5.84 3.32
CA SER A 64 11.78 -6.39 2.01
C SER A 64 10.85 -5.45 1.22
N GLN A 65 9.96 -4.72 1.90
CA GLN A 65 9.10 -3.71 1.31
C GLN A 65 9.93 -2.57 0.71
N TRP A 66 10.86 -2.00 1.48
CA TRP A 66 11.74 -0.92 1.00
C TRP A 66 12.58 -1.34 -0.20
N ILE A 67 13.18 -2.53 -0.15
CA ILE A 67 13.95 -3.07 -1.28
C ILE A 67 13.07 -3.20 -2.53
N GLY A 68 11.85 -3.74 -2.36
CA GLY A 68 10.87 -3.85 -3.45
C GLY A 68 10.50 -2.50 -4.06
N GLU A 69 10.26 -1.48 -3.23
CA GLU A 69 9.96 -0.12 -3.67
C GLU A 69 11.10 0.49 -4.48
N PHE A 70 12.34 0.39 -4.00
CA PHE A 70 13.52 0.88 -4.72
C PHE A 70 13.65 0.21 -6.09
N VAL A 71 13.44 -1.11 -6.15
CA VAL A 71 13.50 -1.89 -7.40
C VAL A 71 12.39 -1.49 -8.37
N ILE A 72 11.15 -1.37 -7.91
CA ILE A 72 10.00 -0.98 -8.75
C ILE A 72 10.16 0.45 -9.30
N SER A 73 10.81 1.34 -8.55
CA SER A 73 11.08 2.71 -8.98
C SER A 73 12.31 2.87 -9.89
N LEU A 74 13.14 1.84 -10.09
CA LEU A 74 14.34 1.93 -10.96
C LEU A 74 14.09 2.45 -12.38
N PRO A 75 12.98 2.11 -13.08
CA PRO A 75 12.73 2.62 -14.44
C PRO A 75 12.72 4.15 -14.55
N PHE A 76 12.40 4.86 -13.46
CA PHE A 76 12.42 6.32 -13.43
C PHE A 76 13.83 6.92 -13.47
N LEU A 77 14.86 6.20 -12.98
CA LEU A 77 16.26 6.66 -13.00
C LEU A 77 16.89 6.55 -14.39
N PHE A 78 16.51 5.55 -15.18
CA PHE A 78 17.07 5.31 -16.52
C PHE A 78 16.45 6.18 -17.61
N ARG A 79 15.52 7.07 -17.23
CA ARG A 79 14.82 7.93 -18.17
C ARG A 79 15.72 9.05 -18.69
N ARG A 80 16.25 8.89 -19.90
CA ARG A 80 16.97 9.95 -20.66
C ARG A 80 15.98 10.82 -21.46
N GLY A 81 15.18 11.62 -20.78
CA GLY A 81 14.32 12.62 -21.42
C GLY A 81 14.90 14.03 -21.25
N SER A 82 14.99 14.82 -22.33
CA SER A 82 15.51 16.21 -22.30
C SER A 82 14.59 17.20 -21.56
N TYR A 83 13.39 16.78 -21.17
CA TYR A 83 12.40 17.61 -20.46
C TYR A 83 11.66 16.77 -19.41
N CYS A 84 11.37 17.36 -18.26
CA CYS A 84 10.59 16.79 -17.14
C CYS A 84 9.10 16.53 -17.46
N SER A 85 8.78 16.33 -18.74
CA SER A 85 7.47 15.91 -19.21
C SER A 85 7.26 14.44 -18.84
N ASN A 86 6.09 14.05 -18.33
CA ASN A 86 5.76 12.65 -18.07
C ASN A 86 5.20 12.00 -19.32
N GLU A 87 5.94 11.07 -19.93
CA GLU A 87 5.45 10.24 -21.03
C GLU A 87 4.23 9.43 -20.58
N LEU A 88 3.27 9.22 -21.49
CA LEU A 88 2.04 8.49 -21.22
C LEU A 88 2.31 7.09 -20.64
N TRP A 89 3.34 6.40 -21.15
CA TRP A 89 3.68 5.07 -20.67
C TRP A 89 4.13 5.07 -19.20
N MET A 90 4.84 6.10 -18.74
CA MET A 90 5.25 6.23 -17.33
C MET A 90 4.04 6.39 -16.43
N GLN A 91 3.03 7.14 -16.88
CA GLN A 91 1.79 7.34 -16.11
C GLN A 91 1.00 6.04 -16.00
N ILE A 92 0.92 5.28 -17.10
CA ILE A 92 0.30 3.94 -17.10
C ILE A 92 1.07 3.01 -16.15
N TYR A 93 2.42 3.01 -16.23
CA TYR A 93 3.27 2.22 -15.35
C TYR A 93 3.05 2.56 -13.87
N THR A 94 3.07 3.86 -13.50
CA THR A 94 2.79 4.30 -12.13
C THR A 94 1.42 3.81 -11.69
N CYS A 95 0.37 4.01 -12.48
CA CYS A 95 -0.99 3.57 -12.14
C CYS A 95 -1.07 2.05 -11.92
N MET A 96 -0.44 1.25 -12.78
CA MET A 96 -0.40 -0.20 -12.65
C MET A 96 0.31 -0.63 -11.37
N MET A 97 1.43 0.00 -11.04
CA MET A 97 2.23 -0.35 -9.86
C MET A 97 1.64 0.18 -8.55
N THR A 98 1.09 1.40 -8.51
CA THR A 98 0.55 2.01 -7.28
C THR A 98 -0.84 1.52 -6.94
N THR A 99 -1.65 1.16 -7.94
CA THR A 99 -3.09 0.91 -7.76
C THR A 99 -3.44 -0.54 -8.03
N PHE A 100 -3.17 -1.05 -9.23
CA PHE A 100 -3.65 -2.37 -9.65
C PHE A 100 -2.90 -3.51 -8.97
N LEU A 101 -1.57 -3.48 -9.01
CA LEU A 101 -0.72 -4.54 -8.45
C LEU A 101 -0.96 -4.76 -6.93
N PRO A 102 -0.88 -3.73 -6.07
CA PRO A 102 -1.10 -3.92 -4.63
C PRO A 102 -2.54 -4.34 -4.31
N SER A 103 -3.53 -3.83 -5.03
CA SER A 103 -4.94 -4.22 -4.86
C SER A 103 -5.17 -5.69 -5.21
N LEU A 104 -4.58 -6.17 -6.31
CA LEU A 104 -4.66 -7.56 -6.74
C LEU A 104 -4.01 -8.50 -5.72
N ILE A 105 -2.78 -8.19 -5.28
CA ILE A 105 -2.07 -8.98 -4.27
C ILE A 105 -2.89 -9.03 -2.97
N ASN A 106 -3.37 -7.87 -2.51
CA ASN A 106 -4.12 -7.77 -1.27
C ASN A 106 -5.45 -8.56 -1.35
N THR A 107 -6.15 -8.49 -2.48
CA THR A 107 -7.39 -9.25 -2.71
C THR A 107 -7.14 -10.75 -2.69
N ILE A 108 -6.11 -11.22 -3.41
CA ILE A 108 -5.74 -12.65 -3.43
C ILE A 108 -5.41 -13.15 -2.04
N LEU A 109 -4.58 -12.43 -1.28
CA LEU A 109 -4.21 -12.81 0.08
C LEU A 109 -5.42 -12.84 1.01
N ASN A 110 -6.29 -11.83 0.97
CA ASN A 110 -7.49 -11.81 1.80
C ASN A 110 -8.46 -12.95 1.47
N ILE A 111 -8.64 -13.30 0.19
CA ILE A 111 -9.42 -14.48 -0.22
C ILE A 111 -8.83 -15.76 0.38
N ARG A 112 -7.49 -15.91 0.34
CA ARG A 112 -6.81 -17.07 0.92
C ARG A 112 -6.95 -17.13 2.45
N ILE A 113 -6.78 -16.00 3.15
CA ILE A 113 -7.02 -15.91 4.60
C ILE A 113 -8.46 -16.34 4.91
N PHE A 114 -9.44 -15.80 4.19
CA PHE A 114 -10.85 -16.10 4.42
C PHE A 114 -11.15 -17.59 4.19
N ALA A 115 -10.66 -18.17 3.10
CA ALA A 115 -10.82 -19.59 2.80
C ALA A 115 -10.20 -20.47 3.90
N TYR A 116 -9.00 -20.10 4.39
CA TYR A 116 -8.32 -20.81 5.47
C TYR A 116 -9.12 -20.77 6.78
N VAL A 117 -9.57 -19.58 7.20
CA VAL A 117 -10.38 -19.41 8.42
C VAL A 117 -11.68 -20.20 8.33
N ARG A 118 -12.40 -20.13 7.20
CA ARG A 118 -13.63 -20.88 6.99
C ARG A 118 -13.41 -22.39 7.05
N SER A 119 -12.31 -22.88 6.48
CA SER A 119 -11.95 -24.30 6.54
C SER A 119 -11.64 -24.75 7.98
N SER A 120 -11.06 -23.87 8.80
CA SER A 120 -10.70 -24.15 10.19
C SER A 120 -11.94 -24.19 11.09
N THR A 121 -12.86 -23.24 10.94
CA THR A 121 -14.12 -23.22 11.73
C THR A 121 -14.98 -24.46 11.48
N ARG A 122 -15.02 -24.98 10.25
CA ARG A 122 -15.77 -26.20 9.94
C ARG A 122 -15.25 -27.44 10.69
N ARG A 123 -13.97 -27.48 11.04
CA ARG A 123 -13.37 -28.60 11.80
C ARG A 123 -13.73 -28.57 13.28
N ILE A 124 -14.04 -27.39 13.83
CA ILE A 124 -14.45 -27.19 15.22
C ILE A 124 -15.98 -27.11 15.30
N GLN A 125 -16.69 -27.98 14.58
CA GLN A 125 -18.10 -28.18 14.92
C GLN A 125 -18.13 -28.75 16.34
N PRO A 126 -18.83 -28.09 17.28
CA PRO A 126 -18.95 -28.61 18.64
C PRO A 126 -19.56 -30.01 18.52
N GLN A 127 -18.89 -31.01 19.06
CA GLN A 127 -19.60 -32.23 19.41
C GLN A 127 -20.73 -31.77 20.33
N VAL A 128 -21.96 -31.93 19.85
CA VAL A 128 -23.19 -31.52 20.52
C VAL A 128 -23.32 -32.36 21.78
N ASN A 129 -22.67 -31.93 22.87
CA ASN A 129 -23.15 -32.22 24.21
C ASN A 129 -24.08 -31.06 24.58
N VAL A 130 -25.38 -31.32 24.44
CA VAL A 130 -26.45 -30.42 24.83
C VAL A 130 -26.36 -30.18 26.33
N ILE A 131 -25.76 -29.05 26.74
CA ILE A 131 -25.99 -28.49 28.07
C ILE A 131 -26.41 -27.03 27.84
N PRO A 132 -27.67 -26.66 28.16
CA PRO A 132 -28.17 -25.31 27.91
C PRO A 132 -27.57 -24.39 28.96
N THR A 133 -26.71 -23.46 28.53
CA THR A 133 -26.31 -22.33 29.38
C THR A 133 -26.43 -21.04 28.60
N ASN A 134 -27.35 -20.20 29.07
CA ASN A 134 -27.53 -18.81 28.67
C ASN A 134 -26.20 -18.06 28.82
N SER A 135 -25.60 -17.61 27.72
CA SER A 135 -24.50 -16.65 27.81
C SER A 135 -24.45 -15.74 26.59
N SER A 136 -24.94 -14.52 26.81
CA SER A 136 -24.45 -13.22 26.34
C SER A 136 -23.59 -13.20 25.05
N ASN A 137 -24.23 -12.74 23.98
CA ASN A 137 -23.76 -11.80 22.97
C ASN A 137 -22.25 -11.46 22.98
N ASN A 138 -21.53 -11.96 21.98
CA ASN A 138 -20.31 -11.32 21.50
C ASN A 138 -20.42 -11.14 19.98
N ILE A 139 -20.78 -9.92 19.59
CA ILE A 139 -20.87 -9.48 18.19
C ILE A 139 -19.44 -9.37 17.67
N GLN A 140 -19.00 -10.41 16.97
CA GLN A 140 -17.72 -10.42 16.27
C GLN A 140 -17.86 -9.61 14.97
N GLN A 141 -17.69 -8.29 15.07
CA GLN A 141 -17.78 -7.42 13.88
C GLN A 141 -16.62 -7.70 12.91
N PRO A 142 -16.89 -7.85 11.60
CA PRO A 142 -15.84 -8.05 10.61
C PRO A 142 -15.06 -6.75 10.37
N ILE A 143 -13.79 -6.75 10.78
CA ILE A 143 -12.81 -5.65 10.66
C ILE A 143 -12.59 -5.18 9.19
N ILE A 144 -13.11 -5.93 8.20
CA ILE A 144 -12.94 -5.66 6.76
C ILE A 144 -13.63 -4.36 6.31
N SER A 145 -14.74 -3.96 6.95
CA SER A 145 -15.51 -2.76 6.55
C SER A 145 -14.72 -1.44 6.71
N ARG A 146 -13.77 -1.39 7.65
CA ARG A 146 -13.11 -0.13 8.03
C ARG A 146 -12.03 0.36 7.07
N TRP A 147 -11.57 -0.49 6.14
CA TRP A 147 -10.43 -0.18 5.27
C TRP A 147 -10.84 0.25 3.85
N VAL A 148 -12.07 -0.06 3.43
CA VAL A 148 -12.64 0.38 2.15
C VAL A 148 -12.60 1.91 1.98
N PRO A 149 -12.91 2.73 3.01
CA PRO A 149 -12.82 4.19 2.89
C PRO A 149 -11.40 4.69 2.61
N VAL A 150 -10.37 4.04 3.18
CA VAL A 150 -8.96 4.45 3.01
C VAL A 150 -8.51 4.21 1.56
N TYR A 151 -8.91 3.09 0.97
CA TYR A 151 -8.65 2.81 -0.45
C TYR A 151 -9.38 3.80 -1.37
N LEU A 152 -10.64 4.11 -1.08
CA LEU A 152 -11.40 5.10 -1.83
C LEU A 152 -10.78 6.49 -1.75
N ILE A 153 -10.33 6.94 -0.57
CA ILE A 153 -9.66 8.25 -0.41
C ILE A 153 -8.37 8.30 -1.22
N THR A 154 -7.59 7.22 -1.25
CA THR A 154 -6.32 7.18 -2.00
C THR A 154 -6.57 7.18 -3.51
N ILE A 155 -7.57 6.42 -3.98
CA ILE A 155 -7.98 6.40 -5.39
C ILE A 155 -8.55 7.77 -5.80
N ILE A 156 -9.44 8.35 -5.00
CA ILE A 156 -10.00 9.69 -5.24
C ILE A 156 -8.88 10.73 -5.23
N GLY A 157 -7.93 10.68 -4.29
CA GLY A 157 -6.79 11.60 -4.26
C GLY A 157 -5.79 11.41 -5.41
N TYR A 158 -5.73 10.23 -6.02
CA TYR A 158 -4.90 9.98 -7.21
C TYR A 158 -5.59 10.50 -8.49
N PHE A 159 -6.91 10.31 -8.63
CA PHE A 159 -7.68 10.75 -9.79
C PHE A 159 -8.03 12.24 -9.74
N VAL A 160 -8.38 12.75 -8.56
CA VAL A 160 -8.49 14.17 -8.30
C VAL A 160 -7.07 14.64 -8.03
N ARG A 161 -6.36 15.03 -9.09
CA ARG A 161 -5.12 15.80 -9.01
C ARG A 161 -5.47 17.14 -8.33
N ILE A 162 -5.71 17.13 -7.02
CA ILE A 162 -5.95 18.33 -6.22
C ILE A 162 -4.63 19.08 -6.30
N ASP A 163 -4.60 20.15 -7.09
CA ASP A 163 -3.53 21.12 -7.01
C ASP A 163 -3.34 21.43 -5.52
N PRO A 164 -2.12 21.27 -4.96
CA PRO A 164 -1.88 21.43 -3.51
C PRO A 164 -2.34 22.79 -2.96
N ILE A 165 -2.57 23.76 -3.85
CA ILE A 165 -3.16 25.08 -3.61
C ILE A 165 -4.62 24.99 -3.10
N ILE A 166 -5.43 24.06 -3.61
CA ILE A 166 -6.84 23.92 -3.21
C ILE A 166 -6.95 23.27 -1.82
N LEU A 167 -6.05 22.33 -1.49
CA LEU A 167 -6.00 21.70 -0.16
C LEU A 167 -5.53 22.68 0.93
N ALA A 168 -4.64 23.61 0.59
CA ALA A 168 -4.25 24.71 1.48
C ALA A 168 -5.39 25.73 1.68
N GLY A 169 -6.19 25.99 0.63
CA GLY A 169 -7.33 26.91 0.71
C GLY A 169 -8.48 26.41 1.58
N THR A 170 -8.79 25.10 1.55
CA THR A 170 -9.89 24.53 2.35
C THR A 170 -9.57 24.40 3.84
N ALA A 171 -8.29 24.21 4.20
CA ALA A 171 -7.86 24.20 5.59
C ALA A 171 -8.04 25.57 6.28
N ILE A 172 -7.81 26.67 5.55
CA ILE A 172 -7.96 28.04 6.07
C ILE A 172 -9.44 28.44 6.20
N LEU A 173 -10.30 28.00 5.28
CA LEU A 173 -11.74 28.25 5.33
C LEU A 173 -12.48 27.44 6.40
N SER A 174 -11.88 26.35 6.91
CA SER A 174 -12.45 25.59 8.03
C SER A 174 -12.14 26.18 9.42
N GLN A 175 -11.34 27.25 9.48
CA GLN A 175 -10.97 27.98 10.70
C GLN A 175 -11.58 29.39 10.79
N LEU A 176 -12.42 29.75 9.81
CA LEU A 176 -13.24 30.98 9.77
C LEU A 176 -14.71 30.59 9.86
#